data_AF-A0A8C3TR65-F1
#
_entry.id   AF-A0A8C3TR65-F1
#
_cell.length_a   1.000
_cell.length_b   1.000
_cell.length_c   1.000
_cell.angle_alpha   90.00
_cell.angle_beta   90.00
_cell.angle_gamma   90.00
#
_symmetry.space_group_name_H-M   'P 1'
#
loop_
_entity.id
_entity.type
_entity.pdbx_description
1 polymer ?
#
loop_
_entity_poly.entity_id
_entity_poly.type
_entity_poly.pdbx_seq_one_letter_code
_entity_poly.pdbx_strand_id
1 'polypeptide(L)'
;MLSVNDNQLVKLSAKAFCWFLINVICGRNMMTQSDLDLRETALKEDLKFYFMNPCEKYRARRQIPWKLALQILKILMVTTQLVFFGLSNQLVVSFKEENTVAFKHIFLKGYSGTDEDDYSCSIYTQQDAYDSIFYVINQYRHLKNISLGTLGYEHEESGLKICKQQYRRGTMLPSNDTLNIDVSTETECILLKPNELIGKKAELKLNSSFFNLEFYRLIQVEISFKLKGIALQTIHARELPDCYAFQNTITFNNRAHSGKIKIYFDSDTDIQECKDWHIFNSVLQKNTQYILVFDGFVILSCLASLILCTRSIVLAWRLQKVSTMLMTLMLLWSLPSLLLAL
;
A
#
# COMPACT_ATOMS: atom_id res chain seq x y z
N MET A 1 55.39 -10.37 77.94
CA MET A 1 54.57 -9.83 79.04
C MET A 1 54.57 -8.32 78.90
N LEU A 2 53.54 -7.76 78.25
CA LEU A 2 52.99 -6.43 78.53
C LEU A 2 51.77 -6.26 77.62
N SER A 3 50.67 -5.98 78.31
CA SER A 3 49.28 -6.01 77.87
C SER A 3 49.01 -5.12 76.66
N VAL A 4 48.38 -5.68 75.62
CA VAL A 4 47.67 -4.91 74.60
C VAL A 4 46.46 -4.28 75.31
N ASN A 5 46.47 -2.96 75.43
CA ASN A 5 45.39 -2.21 76.05
C ASN A 5 44.30 -1.95 75.00
N ASP A 6 43.32 -2.85 74.89
CA ASP A 6 42.21 -2.81 73.93
C ASP A 6 41.39 -1.50 73.94
N ASN A 7 41.50 -0.68 75.00
CA ASN A 7 40.85 0.63 75.09
C ASN A 7 41.51 1.76 74.26
N GLN A 8 42.75 1.58 73.76
CA GLN A 8 43.39 2.53 72.84
C GLN A 8 42.99 2.26 71.37
N LEU A 9 42.83 0.99 70.99
CA LEU A 9 42.43 0.59 69.63
C LEU A 9 40.99 0.96 69.31
N VAL A 10 40.07 0.87 70.29
CA VAL A 10 38.66 1.28 70.11
C VAL A 10 38.52 2.81 69.99
N LYS A 11 39.37 3.61 70.66
CA LYS A 11 39.37 5.08 70.54
C LYS A 11 39.99 5.58 69.22
N LEU A 12 41.01 4.89 68.71
CA LEU A 12 41.56 5.17 67.37
C LEU A 12 40.60 4.72 66.27
N SER A 13 39.91 3.58 66.43
CA SER A 13 38.89 3.10 65.51
C SER A 13 37.68 4.03 65.46
N ALA A 14 37.17 4.53 66.60
CA ALA A 14 36.04 5.47 66.62
C ALA A 14 36.38 6.84 66.00
N LYS A 15 37.60 7.36 66.21
CA LYS A 15 38.07 8.61 65.57
C LYS A 15 38.34 8.41 64.07
N ALA A 16 38.90 7.27 63.67
CA ALA A 16 39.10 6.92 62.26
C ALA A 16 37.77 6.69 61.54
N PHE A 17 36.78 6.06 62.20
CA PHE A 17 35.45 5.82 61.65
C PHE A 17 34.64 7.11 61.55
N CYS A 18 34.76 8.01 62.54
CA CYS A 18 34.15 9.35 62.47
C CYS A 18 34.81 10.22 61.38
N TRP A 19 36.14 10.14 61.24
CA TRP A 19 36.88 10.84 60.17
C TRP A 19 36.62 10.24 58.77
N PHE A 20 36.39 8.93 58.68
CA PHE A 20 36.06 8.24 57.44
C PHE A 20 34.59 8.46 57.05
N LEU A 21 33.64 8.49 58.00
CA LEU A 21 32.25 8.89 57.74
C LEU A 21 32.15 10.37 57.35
N ILE A 22 32.91 11.26 57.99
CA ILE A 22 32.96 12.67 57.59
C ILE A 22 33.57 12.81 56.19
N ASN A 23 34.67 12.11 55.85
CA ASN A 23 35.25 12.19 54.50
C ASN A 23 34.43 11.48 53.41
N VAL A 24 33.68 10.41 53.74
CA VAL A 24 32.83 9.68 52.78
C VAL A 24 31.47 10.37 52.58
N ILE A 25 30.94 11.05 53.60
CA ILE A 25 29.72 11.88 53.48
C ILE A 25 30.04 13.28 52.92
N CYS A 26 31.18 13.88 53.28
CA CYS A 26 31.60 15.22 52.83
C CYS A 26 32.44 15.20 51.53
N GLY A 27 32.90 14.04 51.07
CA GLY A 27 33.67 13.86 49.83
C GLY A 27 32.81 13.62 48.57
N ARG A 28 31.49 13.45 48.71
CA ARG A 28 30.54 13.82 47.66
C ARG A 28 30.21 15.27 47.89
N ASN A 29 30.54 16.16 46.95
CA ASN A 29 30.14 17.57 46.93
C ASN A 29 28.91 17.78 47.81
N MET A 30 29.11 18.26 49.05
CA MET A 30 28.00 18.65 49.92
C MET A 30 27.37 19.80 49.17
N MET A 31 26.33 19.46 48.42
CA MET A 31 25.54 20.42 47.68
C MET A 31 24.93 21.31 48.75
N THR A 32 25.45 22.53 48.87
CA THR A 32 24.98 23.45 49.89
C THR A 32 23.51 23.76 49.61
N GLN A 33 22.72 24.09 50.63
CA GLN A 33 21.30 24.43 50.41
C GLN A 33 21.16 25.59 49.40
N SER A 34 22.11 26.52 49.42
CA SER A 34 22.29 27.55 48.40
C SER A 34 22.56 27.02 46.98
N ASP A 35 23.33 25.94 46.81
CA ASP A 35 23.58 25.31 45.50
C ASP A 35 22.35 24.58 44.96
N LEU A 36 21.52 24.01 45.84
CA LEU A 36 20.25 23.39 45.48
C LEU A 36 19.23 24.43 45.02
N ASP A 37 19.11 25.53 45.75
CA ASP A 37 18.21 26.65 45.43
C ASP A 37 18.62 27.36 44.12
N LEU A 38 19.93 27.54 43.89
CA LEU A 38 20.45 28.10 42.64
C LEU A 38 20.23 27.17 41.44
N ARG A 39 20.27 25.85 41.65
CA ARG A 39 19.98 24.87 40.60
C ARG A 39 18.49 24.74 40.31
N GLU A 40 17.64 24.90 41.32
CA GLU A 40 16.18 24.92 41.16
C GLU A 40 15.72 26.13 40.34
N THR A 41 16.24 27.33 40.65
CA THR A 41 15.91 28.56 39.92
C THR A 41 16.34 28.48 38.45
N ALA A 42 17.56 28.01 38.17
CA ALA A 42 18.02 27.77 36.80
C ALA A 42 17.14 26.76 36.04
N LEU A 43 16.71 25.68 36.72
CA LEU A 43 15.86 24.66 36.11
C LEU A 43 14.43 25.17 35.85
N LYS A 44 13.88 26.01 36.73
CA LYS A 44 12.60 26.70 36.54
C LYS A 44 12.64 27.64 35.33
N GLU A 45 13.74 28.36 35.14
CA GLU A 45 13.93 29.22 33.97
C GLU A 45 14.03 28.41 32.67
N ASP A 46 14.79 27.32 32.67
CA ASP A 46 14.89 26.40 31.53
C ASP A 46 13.53 25.74 31.20
N LEU A 47 12.76 25.36 32.21
CA LEU A 47 11.42 24.78 32.05
C LEU A 47 10.43 25.81 31.49
N LYS A 48 10.42 27.03 32.06
CA LYS A 48 9.60 28.15 31.57
C LYS A 48 9.96 28.48 30.13
N PHE A 49 11.25 28.52 29.81
CA PHE A 49 11.73 28.72 28.44
C PHE A 49 11.31 27.55 27.55
N TYR A 50 11.35 26.30 28.00
CA TYR A 50 10.91 25.15 27.19
C TYR A 50 9.42 25.23 26.81
N PHE A 51 8.53 25.55 27.76
CA PHE A 51 7.07 25.63 27.53
C PHE A 51 6.59 26.95 26.88
N MET A 52 7.44 27.97 26.78
CA MET A 52 7.06 29.23 26.15
C MET A 52 6.73 29.06 24.66
N ASN A 53 5.72 29.79 24.18
CA ASN A 53 5.26 29.69 22.79
C ASN A 53 6.39 30.04 21.80
N PRO A 54 6.42 29.43 20.61
CA PRO A 54 7.44 29.72 19.61
C PRO A 54 7.45 31.21 19.17
N CYS A 55 6.29 31.86 19.15
CA CYS A 55 6.16 33.30 18.86
C CYS A 55 6.76 34.18 19.97
N GLU A 56 6.61 33.76 21.23
CA GLU A 56 7.20 34.45 22.40
C GLU A 56 8.71 34.26 22.44
N LYS A 57 9.20 33.05 22.11
CA LYS A 57 10.64 32.77 21.92
C LYS A 57 11.26 33.60 20.80
N TYR A 58 10.54 33.77 19.69
CA TYR A 58 10.96 34.63 18.58
C TYR A 58 11.09 36.09 19.03
N ARG A 59 10.08 36.61 19.74
CA ARG A 59 10.08 37.97 20.28
C ARG A 59 11.20 38.21 21.30
N ALA A 60 11.51 37.21 22.13
CA ALA A 60 12.56 37.29 23.15
C ALA A 60 13.99 37.19 22.59
N ARG A 61 14.23 36.40 21.53
CA ARG A 61 15.57 36.18 20.95
C ARG A 61 15.86 36.93 19.64
N ARG A 62 14.85 37.53 18.98
CA ARG A 62 14.96 38.12 17.62
C ARG A 62 15.56 37.19 16.55
N GLN A 63 15.53 35.87 16.75
CA GLN A 63 16.10 34.89 15.82
C GLN A 63 15.00 34.14 15.07
N ILE A 64 15.05 34.14 13.74
CA ILE A 64 14.08 33.44 12.87
C ILE A 64 13.92 31.99 13.32
N PRO A 65 12.69 31.51 13.62
CA PRO A 65 12.46 30.16 14.10
C PRO A 65 12.56 29.18 12.93
N TRP A 66 13.79 28.83 12.54
CA TRP A 66 14.07 27.89 11.46
C TRP A 66 13.33 26.55 11.61
N LYS A 67 13.07 26.12 12.85
CA LYS A 67 12.25 24.93 13.13
C LYS A 67 10.82 25.07 12.59
N LEU A 68 10.18 26.23 12.78
CA LEU A 68 8.80 26.46 12.34
C LEU A 68 8.75 26.65 10.81
N ALA A 69 9.70 27.38 10.24
CA ALA A 69 9.81 27.55 8.79
C ALA A 69 9.99 26.20 8.07
N LEU A 70 10.83 25.31 8.62
CA LEU A 70 11.05 23.98 8.05
C LEU A 70 9.79 23.11 8.12
N GLN A 71 8.99 23.20 9.20
CA GLN A 71 7.72 22.49 9.30
C GLN A 71 6.69 22.99 8.28
N ILE A 72 6.57 24.31 8.08
CA ILE A 72 5.68 24.88 7.05
C ILE A 72 6.13 24.45 5.65
N LEU A 73 7.43 24.54 5.37
CA LEU A 73 8.00 24.11 4.09
C LEU A 73 7.75 22.62 3.84
N LYS A 74 7.93 21.77 4.87
CA LYS A 74 7.62 20.33 4.79
C LYS A 74 6.15 20.11 4.42
N ILE A 75 5.21 20.78 5.09
CA ILE A 75 3.78 20.62 4.81
C ILE A 75 3.50 20.97 3.34
N LEU A 76 3.97 22.14 2.88
CA LEU A 76 3.80 22.55 1.49
C LEU A 76 4.34 21.50 0.52
N MET A 77 5.60 21.08 0.71
CA MET A 77 6.26 20.09 -0.13
C MET A 77 5.50 18.75 -0.21
N VAL A 78 5.10 18.20 0.95
CA VAL A 78 4.35 16.93 1.01
C VAL A 78 2.97 17.07 0.38
N THR A 79 2.27 18.18 0.61
CA THR A 79 0.95 18.41 -0.02
C THR A 79 1.07 18.49 -1.54
N THR A 80 2.07 19.18 -2.07
CA THR A 80 2.32 19.26 -3.51
C THR A 80 2.67 17.89 -4.08
N GLN A 81 3.52 17.10 -3.40
CA GLN A 81 3.86 15.73 -3.81
C GLN A 81 2.62 14.84 -3.93
N LEU A 82 1.74 14.89 -2.91
CA LEU A 82 0.53 14.09 -2.86
C LEU A 82 -0.45 14.48 -3.99
N VAL A 83 -0.56 15.76 -4.32
CA VAL A 83 -1.41 16.23 -5.42
C VAL A 83 -0.89 15.72 -6.76
N PHE A 84 0.42 15.84 -7.03
CA PHE A 84 1.01 15.34 -8.27
C PHE A 84 0.83 13.82 -8.41
N PHE A 85 1.12 13.07 -7.35
CA PHE A 85 0.90 11.62 -7.31
C PHE A 85 -0.57 11.25 -7.53
N GLY A 86 -1.49 11.99 -6.92
CA GLY A 86 -2.93 11.79 -7.08
C GLY A 86 -3.39 11.99 -8.53
N LEU A 87 -2.93 13.05 -9.19
CA LEU A 87 -3.27 13.34 -10.59
C LEU A 87 -2.75 12.26 -11.55
N SER A 88 -1.49 11.82 -11.38
CA SER A 88 -0.92 10.75 -12.22
C SER A 88 -1.67 9.43 -12.03
N ASN A 89 -1.96 9.04 -10.78
CA ASN A 89 -2.73 7.82 -10.53
C ASN A 89 -4.17 7.89 -11.05
N GLN A 90 -4.82 9.05 -10.93
CA GLN A 90 -6.17 9.24 -11.44
C GLN A 90 -6.22 9.00 -12.95
N LEU A 91 -5.23 9.46 -13.71
CA LEU A 91 -5.16 9.22 -15.17
C LEU A 91 -5.04 7.72 -15.49
N VAL A 92 -4.19 6.99 -14.75
CA VAL A 92 -4.02 5.54 -14.94
C VAL A 92 -5.31 4.78 -14.63
N VAL A 93 -5.98 5.13 -13.53
CA VAL A 93 -7.25 4.50 -13.13
C VAL A 93 -8.36 4.81 -14.14
N SER A 94 -8.51 6.06 -14.57
CA SER A 94 -9.50 6.46 -15.59
C SER A 94 -9.29 5.68 -16.89
N PHE A 95 -8.04 5.55 -17.34
CA PHE A 95 -7.71 4.78 -18.54
C PHE A 95 -8.09 3.31 -18.38
N LYS A 96 -7.79 2.69 -17.23
CA LYS A 96 -8.18 1.30 -16.94
C LYS A 96 -9.70 1.12 -16.98
N GLU A 97 -10.44 2.00 -16.30
CA GLU A 97 -11.90 1.91 -16.19
C GLU A 97 -12.58 2.12 -17.55
N GLU A 98 -12.17 3.14 -18.30
CA GLU A 98 -12.73 3.42 -19.64
C GLU A 98 -12.48 2.26 -20.63
N ASN A 99 -11.28 1.67 -20.62
CA ASN A 99 -11.01 0.50 -21.46
C ASN A 99 -11.82 -0.72 -21.02
N THR A 100 -12.00 -0.93 -19.71
CA THR A 100 -12.81 -2.04 -19.18
C THR A 100 -14.27 -1.92 -19.65
N VAL A 101 -14.84 -0.72 -19.58
CA VAL A 101 -16.20 -0.45 -20.10
C VAL A 101 -16.26 -0.67 -21.61
N ALA A 102 -15.26 -0.20 -22.36
CA ALA A 102 -15.19 -0.43 -23.81
C ALA A 102 -15.13 -1.93 -24.14
N PHE A 103 -14.36 -2.72 -23.40
CA PHE A 103 -14.30 -4.17 -23.59
C PHE A 103 -15.62 -4.86 -23.27
N LYS A 104 -16.33 -4.45 -22.20
CA LYS A 104 -17.68 -4.97 -21.93
C LYS A 104 -18.60 -4.76 -23.13
N HIS A 105 -18.62 -3.57 -23.72
CA HIS A 105 -19.43 -3.30 -24.92
C HIS A 105 -18.98 -4.06 -26.18
N ILE A 106 -17.68 -4.33 -26.33
CA ILE A 106 -17.15 -5.04 -27.50
C ILE A 106 -17.40 -6.56 -27.38
N PHE A 107 -17.20 -7.15 -26.21
CA PHE A 107 -17.19 -8.61 -26.04
C PHE A 107 -18.50 -9.18 -25.51
N LEU A 108 -19.30 -8.43 -24.74
CA LEU A 108 -20.56 -8.93 -24.18
C LEU A 108 -21.73 -8.60 -25.10
N LYS A 109 -22.40 -9.64 -25.61
CA LYS A 109 -23.60 -9.49 -26.45
C LYS A 109 -24.73 -8.88 -25.62
N GLY A 110 -25.23 -7.71 -26.02
CA GLY A 110 -26.39 -7.07 -25.39
C GLY A 110 -26.11 -6.36 -24.07
N TYR A 111 -24.86 -6.01 -23.76
CA TYR A 111 -24.54 -5.19 -22.58
C TYR A 111 -25.18 -3.80 -22.68
N SER A 112 -25.93 -3.41 -21.64
CA SER A 112 -26.75 -2.19 -21.60
C SER A 112 -25.95 -0.92 -21.25
N GLY A 113 -24.72 -1.06 -20.77
CA GLY A 113 -23.89 0.04 -20.25
C GLY A 113 -23.80 0.09 -18.73
N THR A 114 -24.71 -0.58 -18.02
CA THR A 114 -24.73 -0.64 -16.56
C THR A 114 -24.75 -2.11 -16.12
N ASP A 115 -23.88 -2.47 -15.15
CA ASP A 115 -23.87 -3.81 -14.57
C ASP A 115 -25.18 -4.07 -13.77
N GLU A 116 -25.68 -5.32 -13.83
CA GLU A 116 -26.81 -5.78 -13.02
C GLU A 116 -26.30 -6.28 -11.66
N ASP A 117 -26.28 -5.39 -10.66
CA ASP A 117 -25.70 -5.64 -9.34
C ASP A 117 -24.18 -5.94 -9.43
N ASP A 118 -23.77 -7.19 -9.19
CA ASP A 118 -22.37 -7.64 -9.16
C ASP A 118 -21.89 -8.27 -10.49
N TYR A 119 -22.76 -8.44 -11.48
CA TYR A 119 -22.44 -9.11 -12.74
C TYR A 119 -22.84 -8.27 -13.95
N SER A 120 -22.15 -8.43 -15.08
CA SER A 120 -22.32 -7.52 -16.22
C SER A 120 -23.57 -7.81 -17.04
N CYS A 121 -23.89 -9.10 -17.27
CA CYS A 121 -25.10 -9.50 -18.00
C CYS A 121 -25.65 -10.82 -17.43
N SER A 122 -26.92 -11.08 -17.69
CA SER A 122 -27.52 -12.39 -17.45
C SER A 122 -28.15 -12.99 -18.70
N ILE A 123 -28.11 -14.32 -18.79
CA ILE A 123 -28.72 -15.09 -19.89
C ILE A 123 -29.59 -16.21 -19.32
N TYR A 124 -30.66 -16.54 -20.05
CA TYR A 124 -31.72 -17.44 -19.58
C TYR A 124 -31.96 -18.64 -20.51
N THR A 125 -31.46 -18.59 -21.75
CA THR A 125 -31.64 -19.67 -22.72
C THR A 125 -30.31 -20.33 -23.11
N GLN A 126 -30.36 -21.60 -23.49
CA GLN A 126 -29.17 -22.33 -23.96
C GLN A 126 -28.64 -21.75 -25.28
N GLN A 127 -29.53 -21.30 -26.17
CA GLN A 127 -29.16 -20.66 -27.43
C GLN A 127 -28.41 -19.35 -27.17
N ASP A 128 -28.89 -18.52 -26.25
CA ASP A 128 -28.20 -17.27 -25.88
C ASP A 128 -26.82 -17.52 -25.27
N ALA A 129 -26.63 -18.63 -24.55
CA ALA A 129 -25.32 -19.02 -24.03
C ALA A 129 -24.34 -19.35 -25.16
N TYR A 130 -24.76 -20.16 -26.13
CA TYR A 130 -23.95 -20.45 -27.30
C TYR A 130 -23.65 -19.19 -28.10
N ASP A 131 -24.68 -18.41 -28.42
CA ASP A 131 -24.55 -17.17 -29.16
C ASP A 131 -23.60 -16.19 -28.49
N SER A 132 -23.66 -16.05 -27.17
CA SER A 132 -22.78 -15.16 -26.41
C SER A 132 -21.33 -15.63 -26.46
N ILE A 133 -21.07 -16.94 -26.33
CA ILE A 133 -19.70 -17.49 -26.44
C ILE A 133 -19.15 -17.27 -27.86
N PHE A 134 -19.94 -17.59 -28.89
CA PHE A 134 -19.51 -17.39 -30.28
C PHE A 134 -19.36 -15.92 -30.65
N TYR A 135 -20.18 -15.04 -30.07
CA TYR A 135 -20.04 -13.60 -30.22
C TYR A 135 -18.68 -13.13 -29.71
N VAL A 136 -18.27 -13.52 -28.49
CA VAL A 136 -16.94 -13.18 -27.94
C VAL A 136 -15.82 -13.61 -28.90
N ILE A 137 -15.89 -14.84 -29.43
CA ILE A 137 -14.87 -15.37 -30.34
C ILE A 137 -14.81 -14.54 -31.64
N ASN A 138 -15.97 -14.20 -32.20
CA ASN A 138 -16.06 -13.41 -33.42
C ASN A 138 -15.53 -11.98 -33.21
N GLN A 139 -15.87 -11.36 -32.09
CA GLN A 139 -15.39 -10.02 -31.73
C GLN A 139 -13.89 -10.01 -31.49
N TYR A 140 -13.35 -11.03 -30.81
CA TYR A 140 -11.91 -11.19 -30.64
C TYR A 140 -11.18 -11.36 -31.97
N ARG A 141 -11.73 -12.12 -32.93
CA ARG A 141 -11.19 -12.28 -34.29
C ARG A 141 -11.12 -10.95 -35.05
N HIS A 142 -12.15 -10.12 -34.93
CA HIS A 142 -12.28 -8.87 -35.66
C HIS A 142 -11.84 -7.63 -34.87
N LEU A 143 -11.22 -7.81 -33.69
CA LEU A 143 -10.91 -6.75 -32.73
C LEU A 143 -10.24 -5.54 -33.39
N LYS A 144 -9.19 -5.76 -34.20
CA LYS A 144 -8.44 -4.68 -34.87
C LYS A 144 -9.29 -3.82 -35.82
N ASN A 145 -10.38 -4.36 -36.37
CA ASN A 145 -11.24 -3.65 -37.31
C ASN A 145 -12.42 -2.96 -36.62
N ILE A 146 -12.87 -3.49 -35.49
CA ILE A 146 -14.05 -2.98 -34.77
C ILE A 146 -13.69 -2.00 -33.65
N SER A 147 -12.52 -2.14 -33.04
CA SER A 147 -12.13 -1.34 -31.88
C SER A 147 -11.70 0.05 -32.30
N LEU A 148 -12.20 1.06 -31.58
CA LEU A 148 -11.72 2.45 -31.72
C LEU A 148 -10.37 2.68 -31.00
N GLY A 149 -10.00 1.79 -30.08
CA GLY A 149 -8.74 1.86 -29.34
C GLY A 149 -7.55 1.29 -30.10
N THR A 150 -6.35 1.77 -29.77
CA THR A 150 -5.06 1.25 -30.23
C THR A 150 -4.71 -0.06 -29.52
N LEU A 151 -5.45 -1.12 -29.86
CA LEU A 151 -5.30 -2.45 -29.25
C LEU A 151 -4.51 -3.40 -30.16
N GLY A 152 -3.66 -4.21 -29.54
CA GLY A 152 -2.92 -5.29 -30.16
C GLY A 152 -3.06 -6.59 -29.39
N TYR A 153 -2.74 -7.72 -30.02
CA TYR A 153 -2.59 -8.99 -29.32
C TYR A 153 -1.19 -9.05 -28.70
N GLU A 154 -1.05 -9.57 -27.47
CA GLU A 154 0.23 -9.56 -26.75
C GLU A 154 1.34 -10.36 -27.45
N HIS A 155 0.98 -11.54 -27.96
CA HIS A 155 1.87 -12.43 -28.71
C HIS A 155 1.04 -13.28 -29.67
N GLU A 156 1.59 -13.67 -30.81
CA GLU A 156 0.86 -14.54 -31.76
C GLU A 156 0.54 -15.92 -31.18
N GLU A 157 1.26 -16.33 -30.13
CA GLU A 157 1.00 -17.56 -29.37
C GLU A 157 0.00 -17.38 -28.22
N SER A 158 -0.18 -16.15 -27.72
CA SER A 158 -1.14 -15.81 -26.68
C SER A 158 -2.52 -15.62 -27.32
N GLY A 159 -3.21 -16.73 -27.54
CA GLY A 159 -4.56 -16.75 -28.10
C GLY A 159 -5.68 -16.57 -27.08
N LEU A 160 -6.91 -16.72 -27.58
CA LEU A 160 -8.13 -16.81 -26.78
C LEU A 160 -8.22 -18.20 -26.16
N LYS A 161 -8.13 -18.29 -24.83
CA LYS A 161 -8.27 -19.54 -24.08
C LYS A 161 -9.72 -19.67 -23.61
N ILE A 162 -10.37 -20.79 -23.91
CA ILE A 162 -11.72 -21.09 -23.45
C ILE A 162 -11.65 -22.36 -22.63
N CYS A 163 -12.08 -22.30 -21.38
CA CYS A 163 -12.14 -23.44 -20.47
C CYS A 163 -13.59 -23.66 -20.04
N LYS A 164 -14.06 -24.90 -20.10
CA LYS A 164 -15.33 -25.30 -19.48
C LYS A 164 -15.04 -26.19 -18.29
N GLN A 165 -15.72 -25.93 -17.19
CA GLN A 165 -15.67 -26.73 -15.98
C GLN A 165 -17.02 -27.42 -15.79
N GLN A 166 -17.00 -28.74 -15.65
CA GLN A 166 -18.19 -29.56 -15.54
C GLN A 166 -18.04 -30.56 -14.40
N TYR A 167 -19.16 -31.00 -13.81
CA TYR A 167 -19.15 -32.17 -12.95
C TYR A 167 -18.86 -33.42 -13.77
N ARG A 168 -18.10 -34.33 -13.19
CA ARG A 168 -17.80 -35.63 -13.79
C ARG A 168 -19.09 -36.41 -14.05
N ARG A 169 -19.13 -37.19 -15.13
CA ARG A 169 -20.29 -38.00 -15.47
C ARG A 169 -20.50 -39.08 -14.40
N GLY A 170 -21.50 -38.88 -13.54
CA GLY A 170 -22.00 -39.92 -12.65
C GLY A 170 -22.66 -41.06 -13.45
N THR A 171 -22.64 -42.28 -12.90
CA THR A 171 -23.38 -43.42 -13.45
C THR A 171 -24.89 -43.17 -13.26
N MET A 172 -25.61 -42.87 -14.33
CA MET A 172 -27.07 -42.80 -14.29
C MET A 172 -27.66 -44.22 -14.14
N LEU A 173 -28.49 -44.45 -13.10
CA LEU A 173 -29.48 -45.53 -13.13
C LEU A 173 -30.78 -44.97 -13.71
N PRO A 174 -31.31 -45.52 -14.82
CA PRO A 174 -32.34 -44.88 -15.63
C PRO A 174 -33.77 -45.17 -15.15
N SER A 175 -34.07 -45.17 -13.85
CA SER A 175 -35.41 -45.61 -13.39
C SER A 175 -35.98 -44.99 -12.13
N ASN A 176 -35.17 -44.39 -11.25
CA ASN A 176 -35.65 -43.78 -10.00
C ASN A 176 -34.92 -42.47 -9.79
N ASP A 177 -35.60 -41.46 -9.24
CA ASP A 177 -35.21 -40.04 -8.98
C ASP A 177 -33.90 -39.80 -8.18
N THR A 178 -32.85 -40.57 -8.43
CA THR A 178 -31.56 -40.54 -7.76
C THR A 178 -30.49 -40.14 -8.77
N LEU A 179 -30.32 -38.83 -8.92
CA LEU A 179 -29.25 -38.26 -9.71
C LEU A 179 -27.95 -38.36 -8.88
N ASN A 180 -27.18 -39.43 -9.08
CA ASN A 180 -25.91 -39.62 -8.40
C ASN A 180 -24.83 -38.79 -9.12
N ILE A 181 -24.70 -37.50 -8.76
CA ILE A 181 -23.66 -36.62 -9.30
C ILE A 181 -22.37 -36.85 -8.52
N ASP A 182 -21.28 -37.16 -9.22
CA ASP A 182 -19.94 -37.12 -8.65
C ASP A 182 -19.53 -35.65 -8.45
N VAL A 183 -19.16 -35.28 -7.23
CA VAL A 183 -18.73 -33.91 -6.86
C VAL A 183 -17.40 -33.55 -7.53
N SER A 184 -16.66 -34.53 -8.05
CA SER A 184 -15.43 -34.28 -8.79
C SER A 184 -15.68 -33.45 -10.05
N THR A 185 -14.83 -32.45 -10.28
CA THR A 185 -14.93 -31.53 -11.42
C THR A 185 -13.89 -31.85 -12.48
N GLU A 186 -14.30 -31.85 -13.74
CA GLU A 186 -13.43 -31.97 -14.90
C GLU A 186 -13.35 -30.62 -15.63
N THR A 187 -12.13 -30.17 -15.95
CA THR A 187 -11.88 -28.93 -16.69
C THR A 187 -11.25 -29.26 -18.03
N GLU A 188 -11.92 -28.88 -19.11
CA GLU A 188 -11.41 -29.00 -20.47
C GLU A 188 -11.14 -27.60 -21.02
N CYS A 189 -10.00 -27.37 -21.67
CA CYS A 189 -9.64 -26.08 -22.24
C CYS A 189 -9.17 -26.18 -23.68
N ILE A 190 -9.52 -25.19 -24.49
CA ILE A 190 -9.03 -24.99 -25.86
C ILE A 190 -8.31 -23.64 -25.97
N LEU A 191 -7.29 -23.59 -26.82
CA LEU A 191 -6.57 -22.36 -27.17
C LEU A 191 -6.79 -22.04 -28.65
N LEU A 192 -7.32 -20.85 -28.90
CA LEU A 192 -7.61 -20.33 -30.24
C LEU A 192 -6.65 -19.19 -30.56
N LYS A 193 -5.65 -19.45 -31.40
CA LYS A 193 -4.69 -18.43 -31.82
C LYS A 193 -5.31 -17.48 -32.86
N PRO A 194 -5.00 -16.17 -32.85
CA PRO A 194 -5.54 -15.20 -33.81
C PRO A 194 -5.32 -15.61 -35.28
N ASN A 195 -4.12 -16.10 -35.61
CA ASN A 195 -3.77 -16.52 -36.97
C ASN A 195 -4.56 -17.75 -37.44
N GLU A 196 -4.99 -18.61 -36.53
CA GLU A 196 -5.78 -19.81 -36.83
C GLU A 196 -7.28 -19.51 -37.01
N LEU A 197 -7.74 -18.35 -36.53
CA LEU A 197 -9.13 -17.89 -36.60
C LEU A 197 -9.50 -17.29 -37.97
N ILE A 198 -8.55 -17.02 -38.86
CA ILE A 198 -8.78 -16.29 -40.13
C ILE A 198 -9.14 -17.24 -41.30
N GLY A 199 -8.99 -18.57 -41.18
CA GLY A 199 -9.22 -19.52 -42.27
C GLY A 199 -10.12 -20.72 -41.95
N LYS A 200 -10.29 -21.65 -42.91
CA LYS A 200 -11.13 -22.88 -42.80
C LYS A 200 -10.82 -23.79 -41.59
N LYS A 201 -9.63 -23.69 -41.00
CA LYS A 201 -9.27 -24.39 -39.75
C LYS A 201 -10.05 -23.89 -38.52
N ALA A 202 -10.52 -22.64 -38.55
CA ALA A 202 -11.34 -22.07 -37.49
C ALA A 202 -12.68 -22.79 -37.37
N GLU A 203 -13.36 -23.01 -38.49
CA GLU A 203 -14.65 -23.71 -38.56
C GLU A 203 -14.53 -25.16 -38.05
N LEU A 204 -13.43 -25.84 -38.37
CA LEU A 204 -13.13 -27.19 -37.86
C LEU A 204 -12.91 -27.23 -36.34
N LYS A 205 -12.25 -26.22 -35.76
CA LYS A 205 -12.08 -26.11 -34.30
C LYS A 205 -13.37 -25.67 -33.60
N LEU A 206 -14.16 -24.79 -34.22
CA LEU A 206 -15.46 -24.33 -33.72
C LEU A 206 -16.52 -25.44 -33.73
N ASN A 207 -16.43 -26.38 -34.68
CA ASN A 207 -17.29 -27.56 -34.76
C ASN A 207 -16.76 -28.76 -33.95
N SER A 208 -15.76 -28.55 -33.08
CA SER A 208 -15.24 -29.63 -32.23
C SER A 208 -16.26 -30.00 -31.14
N SER A 209 -16.17 -31.25 -30.65
CA SER A 209 -16.98 -31.74 -29.54
C SER A 209 -16.84 -30.93 -28.24
N PHE A 210 -15.82 -30.07 -28.16
CA PHE A 210 -15.61 -29.16 -27.03
C PHE A 210 -16.83 -28.25 -26.78
N PHE A 211 -17.40 -27.68 -27.85
CA PHE A 211 -18.53 -26.75 -27.74
C PHE A 211 -19.86 -27.47 -27.46
N ASN A 212 -19.90 -28.80 -27.32
CA ASN A 212 -21.09 -29.47 -26.83
C ASN A 212 -21.21 -29.29 -25.30
N LEU A 213 -21.95 -28.25 -24.88
CA LEU A 213 -22.13 -27.90 -23.46
C LEU A 213 -23.30 -28.67 -22.86
N GLU A 214 -22.99 -29.57 -21.92
CA GLU A 214 -23.98 -30.28 -21.10
C GLU A 214 -24.40 -29.39 -19.91
N PHE A 215 -25.40 -28.51 -20.11
CA PHE A 215 -25.82 -27.51 -19.09
C PHE A 215 -26.22 -28.10 -17.73
N TYR A 216 -26.73 -29.34 -17.69
CA TYR A 216 -27.13 -30.01 -16.44
C TYR A 216 -25.94 -30.29 -15.50
N ARG A 217 -24.70 -30.30 -16.02
CA ARG A 217 -23.47 -30.51 -15.25
C ARG A 217 -22.48 -29.36 -15.38
N LEU A 218 -22.81 -28.35 -16.17
CA LEU A 218 -21.91 -27.24 -16.46
C LEU A 218 -21.84 -26.31 -15.25
N ILE A 219 -20.66 -26.16 -14.68
CA ILE A 219 -20.42 -25.31 -13.52
C ILE A 219 -20.14 -23.88 -13.98
N GLN A 220 -19.18 -23.74 -14.90
CA GLN A 220 -18.81 -22.45 -15.48
C GLN A 220 -18.07 -22.61 -16.83
N VAL A 221 -18.11 -21.57 -17.64
CA VAL A 221 -17.23 -21.39 -18.81
C VAL A 221 -16.42 -20.12 -18.59
N GLU A 222 -15.11 -20.22 -18.74
CA GLU A 222 -14.17 -19.12 -18.59
C GLU A 222 -13.49 -18.85 -19.93
N ILE A 223 -13.53 -17.61 -20.40
CA ILE A 223 -12.86 -17.15 -21.61
C ILE A 223 -11.81 -16.12 -21.22
N SER A 224 -10.53 -16.46 -21.37
CA SER A 224 -9.41 -15.60 -20.97
C SER A 224 -8.55 -15.24 -22.17
N PHE A 225 -8.18 -13.97 -22.30
CA PHE A 225 -7.32 -13.48 -23.38
C PHE A 225 -6.55 -12.22 -22.96
N LYS A 226 -5.39 -12.02 -23.58
CA LYS A 226 -4.52 -10.88 -23.31
C LYS A 226 -4.48 -9.92 -24.48
N LEU A 227 -4.65 -8.64 -24.19
CA LEU A 227 -4.55 -7.52 -25.14
C LEU A 227 -3.46 -6.55 -24.67
N LYS A 228 -2.81 -5.89 -25.62
CA LYS A 228 -1.93 -4.75 -25.36
C LYS A 228 -2.60 -3.47 -25.84
N GLY A 229 -2.56 -2.43 -25.03
CA GLY A 229 -3.03 -1.10 -25.40
C GLY A 229 -1.95 -0.06 -25.13
N ILE A 230 -2.01 1.04 -25.86
CA ILE A 230 -1.11 2.19 -25.67
C ILE A 230 -1.96 3.37 -25.21
N ALA A 231 -1.66 3.92 -24.04
CA ALA A 231 -2.35 5.10 -23.54
C ALA A 231 -1.77 6.36 -24.20
N LEU A 232 -2.40 6.84 -25.28
CA LEU A 232 -1.96 8.06 -25.96
C LEU A 232 -2.28 9.34 -25.16
N GLN A 233 -3.18 9.27 -24.18
CA GLN A 233 -3.58 10.42 -23.36
C GLN A 233 -2.42 10.99 -22.52
N THR A 234 -1.47 10.15 -22.11
CA THR A 234 -0.30 10.55 -21.31
C THR A 234 0.68 11.44 -22.09
N ILE A 235 0.62 11.43 -23.43
CA ILE A 235 1.42 12.32 -24.28
C ILE A 235 1.05 13.79 -24.01
N HIS A 236 -0.22 14.09 -23.71
CA HIS A 236 -0.65 15.44 -23.39
C HIS A 236 -0.08 15.94 -22.05
N ALA A 237 0.15 15.02 -21.10
CA ALA A 237 0.80 15.29 -19.83
C ALA A 237 2.33 15.44 -19.93
N ARG A 238 2.91 15.35 -21.16
CA ARG A 238 4.36 15.34 -21.41
C ARG A 238 5.09 14.24 -20.62
N GLU A 239 4.42 13.11 -20.45
CA GLU A 239 5.00 11.88 -19.92
C GLU A 239 5.18 10.87 -21.06
N LEU A 240 6.06 9.88 -20.86
CA LEU A 240 6.22 8.79 -21.81
C LEU A 240 4.94 7.95 -21.82
N PRO A 241 4.44 7.50 -22.99
CA PRO A 241 3.29 6.62 -23.03
C PRO A 241 3.65 5.25 -22.45
N ASP A 242 2.91 4.84 -21.44
CA ASP A 242 3.00 3.49 -20.89
C ASP A 242 2.27 2.49 -21.79
N CYS A 243 2.85 1.30 -21.93
CA CYS A 243 2.22 0.17 -22.59
C CYS A 243 1.45 -0.64 -21.54
N TYR A 244 0.16 -0.85 -21.77
CA TYR A 244 -0.69 -1.62 -20.87
C TYR A 244 -0.93 -3.01 -21.44
N ALA A 245 -0.77 -4.03 -20.61
CA ALA A 245 -1.21 -5.38 -20.90
C ALA A 245 -2.50 -5.66 -20.11
N PHE A 246 -3.61 -5.81 -20.84
CA PHE A 246 -4.92 -6.14 -20.30
C PHE A 246 -5.10 -7.66 -20.33
N GLN A 247 -5.26 -8.27 -19.16
CA GLN A 247 -5.66 -9.65 -19.00
C GLN A 247 -7.17 -9.70 -18.74
N ASN A 248 -7.92 -10.02 -19.77
CA ASN A 248 -9.38 -10.02 -19.74
C ASN A 248 -9.88 -11.45 -19.52
N THR A 249 -10.86 -11.59 -18.63
CA THR A 249 -11.49 -12.85 -18.28
C THR A 249 -13.01 -12.68 -18.27
N ILE A 250 -13.71 -13.51 -19.04
CA ILE A 250 -15.16 -13.55 -19.10
C ILE A 250 -15.64 -14.86 -18.48
N THR A 251 -16.41 -14.77 -17.40
CA THR A 251 -16.88 -15.94 -16.65
C THR A 251 -18.39 -16.09 -16.78
N PHE A 252 -18.82 -17.16 -17.43
CA PHE A 252 -20.21 -17.63 -17.46
C PHE A 252 -20.44 -18.55 -16.27
N ASN A 253 -21.06 -18.04 -15.21
CA ASN A 253 -21.27 -18.76 -13.96
C ASN A 253 -22.65 -19.41 -13.95
N ASN A 254 -22.67 -20.75 -13.87
CA ASN A 254 -23.87 -21.57 -13.75
C ASN A 254 -23.89 -22.41 -12.45
N ARG A 255 -23.07 -22.07 -11.45
CA ARG A 255 -22.93 -22.84 -10.20
C ARG A 255 -24.25 -23.09 -9.46
N ALA A 256 -25.18 -22.14 -9.52
CA ALA A 256 -26.47 -22.25 -8.86
C ALA A 256 -27.47 -23.15 -9.59
N HIS A 257 -27.22 -23.48 -10.87
CA HIS A 257 -28.14 -24.24 -11.74
C HIS A 257 -29.60 -23.77 -11.68
N SER A 258 -29.83 -22.46 -11.47
CA SER A 258 -31.16 -21.86 -11.28
C SER A 258 -31.90 -21.52 -12.58
N GLY A 259 -31.37 -21.93 -13.73
CA GLY A 259 -31.87 -21.51 -15.05
C GLY A 259 -31.44 -20.10 -15.47
N LYS A 260 -30.58 -19.44 -14.68
CA LYS A 260 -29.98 -18.13 -14.98
C LYS A 260 -28.45 -18.27 -14.92
N ILE A 261 -27.77 -17.95 -16.01
CA ILE A 261 -26.30 -17.88 -16.04
C ILE A 261 -25.90 -16.42 -15.89
N LYS A 262 -25.02 -16.15 -14.92
CA LYS A 262 -24.48 -14.81 -14.67
C LYS A 262 -23.15 -14.66 -15.42
N ILE A 263 -22.97 -13.57 -16.15
CA ILE A 263 -21.76 -13.28 -16.91
C ILE A 263 -20.98 -12.18 -16.20
N TYR A 264 -19.74 -12.49 -15.83
CA TYR A 264 -18.79 -11.55 -15.24
C TYR A 264 -17.72 -11.20 -16.26
N PHE A 265 -17.28 -9.94 -16.26
CA PHE A 265 -16.17 -9.47 -17.07
C PHE A 265 -15.16 -8.79 -16.16
N ASP A 266 -14.00 -9.42 -16.00
CA ASP A 266 -12.89 -8.94 -15.19
C ASP A 266 -11.71 -8.59 -16.10
N SER A 267 -11.10 -7.42 -15.87
CA SER A 267 -9.94 -6.95 -16.63
C SER A 267 -8.84 -6.50 -15.67
N ASP A 268 -7.79 -7.30 -15.59
CA ASP A 268 -6.58 -6.97 -14.86
C ASP A 268 -5.60 -6.27 -15.79
N THR A 269 -4.88 -5.30 -15.26
CA THR A 269 -3.99 -4.43 -16.03
C THR A 269 -2.59 -4.47 -15.46
N ASP A 270 -1.65 -4.92 -16.28
CA ASP A 270 -0.22 -4.83 -15.98
C ASP A 270 0.39 -3.68 -16.78
N ILE A 271 1.11 -2.81 -16.07
CA ILE A 271 1.87 -1.72 -16.69
C ILE A 271 3.22 -2.28 -17.13
N GLN A 272 3.52 -2.15 -18.42
CA GLN A 272 4.76 -2.60 -19.02
C GLN A 272 5.45 -1.42 -19.74
N GLU A 273 6.78 -1.39 -19.70
CA GLU A 273 7.53 -0.45 -20.52
C GLU A 273 7.46 -0.85 -21.99
N CYS A 274 7.14 0.11 -22.87
CA CYS A 274 7.14 -0.13 -24.30
C CYS A 274 8.57 -0.41 -24.79
N LYS A 275 8.80 -1.58 -25.42
CA LYS A 275 10.06 -1.87 -26.10
C LYS A 275 10.23 -1.00 -27.35
N ASP A 276 11.45 -0.48 -27.55
CA ASP A 276 11.92 0.20 -28.76
C ASP A 276 11.09 1.42 -29.21
N TRP A 277 10.78 2.33 -28.29
CA TRP A 277 10.19 3.61 -28.65
C TRP A 277 11.26 4.65 -29.01
N HIS A 278 11.48 4.89 -30.31
CA HIS A 278 12.31 5.98 -30.79
C HIS A 278 11.55 7.33 -30.74
N ILE A 279 11.50 7.99 -29.58
CA ILE A 279 11.04 9.39 -29.50
C ILE A 279 12.19 10.33 -29.88
N PHE A 280 11.97 11.08 -30.96
CA PHE A 280 12.90 12.08 -31.51
C PHE A 280 13.07 13.37 -30.67
N ASN A 281 12.53 13.45 -29.44
CA ASN A 281 12.53 14.70 -28.66
C ASN A 281 13.07 14.52 -27.24
N SER A 282 14.24 15.12 -26.99
CA SER A 282 14.99 15.20 -25.72
C SER A 282 14.30 15.98 -24.60
N VAL A 283 13.09 16.50 -24.84
CA VAL A 283 12.30 17.30 -23.89
C VAL A 283 11.52 16.41 -22.92
N LEU A 284 11.10 15.22 -23.34
CA LEU A 284 10.21 14.33 -22.55
C LEU A 284 10.93 13.66 -21.37
N GLN A 285 12.20 13.27 -21.57
CA GLN A 285 13.03 12.63 -20.54
C GLN A 285 13.36 13.55 -19.35
N LYS A 286 13.26 14.87 -19.54
CA LYS A 286 13.57 15.85 -18.49
C LYS A 286 12.50 15.88 -17.39
N ASN A 287 11.23 15.57 -17.70
CA ASN A 287 10.14 15.68 -16.74
C ASN A 287 10.21 14.63 -15.62
N THR A 288 10.53 13.38 -15.97
CA THR A 288 10.76 12.29 -15.00
C THR A 288 11.90 12.62 -14.04
N GLN A 289 12.96 13.28 -14.52
CA GLN A 289 14.07 13.72 -13.66
C GLN A 289 13.63 14.79 -12.65
N TYR A 290 12.74 15.71 -13.01
CA TYR A 290 12.23 16.72 -12.08
C TYR A 290 11.40 16.12 -10.95
N ILE A 291 10.55 15.14 -11.24
CA ILE A 291 9.73 14.45 -10.21
C ILE A 291 10.64 13.71 -9.22
N LEU A 292 11.61 12.93 -9.72
CA LEU A 292 12.58 12.22 -8.87
C LEU A 292 13.41 13.17 -7.99
N VAL A 293 13.86 14.29 -8.55
CA VAL A 293 14.59 15.31 -7.79
C VAL A 293 13.69 15.95 -6.72
N PHE A 294 12.43 16.24 -7.06
CA PHE A 294 11.45 16.78 -6.13
C PHE A 294 11.19 15.83 -4.97
N ASP A 295 10.96 14.54 -5.24
CA ASP A 295 10.81 13.50 -4.22
C ASP A 295 12.04 13.45 -3.28
N GLY A 296 13.24 13.58 -3.84
CA GLY A 296 14.48 13.70 -3.07
C GLY A 296 14.48 14.90 -2.10
N PHE A 297 13.99 16.06 -2.54
CA PHE A 297 13.83 17.23 -1.67
C PHE A 297 12.80 17.01 -0.56
N VAL A 298 11.68 16.33 -0.85
CA VAL A 298 10.68 16.00 0.17
C VAL A 298 11.26 15.08 1.24
N ILE A 299 12.00 14.04 0.83
CA ILE A 299 12.68 13.11 1.75
C ILE A 299 13.67 13.88 2.64
N LEU A 300 14.50 14.74 2.05
CA LEU A 300 15.47 15.54 2.81
C LEU A 300 14.79 16.45 3.85
N SER A 301 13.71 17.13 3.46
CA SER A 301 12.93 17.98 4.35
C SER A 301 12.29 17.19 5.50
N CYS A 302 11.77 15.99 5.20
CA CYS A 302 11.22 15.09 6.20
C CYS A 302 12.28 14.58 7.18
N LEU A 303 13.47 14.20 6.70
CA LEU A 303 14.59 13.76 7.55
C LEU A 303 15.09 14.90 8.46
N ALA A 304 15.27 16.11 7.92
CA ALA A 304 15.66 17.27 8.71
C ALA A 304 14.63 17.60 9.80
N SER A 305 13.34 17.51 9.46
CA SER A 305 12.24 17.65 10.44
C SER A 305 12.34 16.59 11.54
N LEU A 306 12.55 15.32 11.18
CA LEU A 306 12.65 14.22 12.12
C LEU A 306 13.83 14.38 13.08
N ILE A 307 15.01 14.80 12.58
CA ILE A 307 16.18 15.07 13.42
C ILE A 307 15.92 16.24 14.39
N LEU A 308 15.28 17.32 13.95
CA LEU A 308 14.97 18.46 14.83
C LEU A 308 13.90 18.12 15.87
N CYS A 309 12.88 17.33 15.49
CA CYS A 309 11.85 16.84 16.39
C CYS A 309 12.43 15.89 17.44
N THR A 310 13.23 14.90 17.03
CA THR A 310 13.88 13.95 17.94
C THR A 310 14.81 14.66 18.93
N ARG A 311 15.63 15.62 18.48
CA ARG A 311 16.45 16.45 19.40
C ARG A 311 15.61 17.21 20.42
N SER A 312 14.45 17.70 20.02
CA SER A 312 13.54 18.43 20.91
C SER A 312 12.90 17.48 21.93
N ILE A 313 12.52 16.26 21.53
CA ILE A 313 12.00 15.20 22.42
C ILE A 313 13.08 14.75 23.42
N VAL A 314 14.32 14.54 22.98
CA VAL A 314 15.43 14.14 23.87
C VAL A 314 15.71 15.23 24.91
N LEU A 315 15.68 16.51 24.51
CA LEU A 315 15.81 17.61 25.45
C LEU A 315 14.67 17.64 26.48
N ALA A 316 13.43 17.44 26.03
CA ALA A 316 12.26 17.34 26.89
C ALA A 316 12.41 16.22 27.93
N TRP A 317 12.82 15.04 27.48
CA TRP A 317 13.02 13.88 28.32
C TRP A 317 14.14 14.08 29.34
N ARG A 318 15.23 14.76 28.94
CA ARG A 318 16.31 15.15 29.86
C ARG A 318 15.83 16.11 30.94
N LEU A 319 15.08 17.15 30.55
CA LEU A 319 14.51 18.12 31.50
C LEU A 319 13.54 17.45 32.48
N GLN A 320 12.70 16.53 31.99
CA GLN A 320 11.82 15.73 32.84
C GLN A 320 12.60 14.92 33.87
N LYS A 321 13.63 14.17 33.43
CA LYS A 321 14.45 13.34 34.33
C LYS A 321 15.17 14.16 35.40
N VAL A 322 15.75 15.31 35.04
CA VAL A 322 16.46 16.17 36.01
C VAL A 322 15.47 16.80 37.00
N SER A 323 14.30 17.24 36.53
CA SER A 323 13.23 17.75 37.41
C SER A 323 12.77 16.70 38.42
N THR A 324 12.49 15.47 37.99
CA THR A 324 12.10 14.37 38.87
C THR A 324 13.19 14.00 39.89
N MET A 325 14.46 14.00 39.46
CA MET A 325 15.60 13.72 40.35
C MET A 325 15.78 14.83 41.40
N LEU A 326 15.65 16.11 41.01
CA LEU A 326 15.74 17.24 41.95
C LEU A 326 14.60 17.19 42.98
N MET A 327 13.38 16.91 42.53
CA MET A 327 12.20 16.82 43.41
C MET A 327 12.32 15.67 44.42
N THR A 328 12.82 14.51 44.01
CA THR A 328 13.09 13.38 44.92
C THR A 328 14.21 13.70 45.92
N LEU A 329 15.26 14.40 45.50
CA LEU A 329 16.35 14.82 46.39
C LEU A 329 15.87 15.83 47.45
N MET A 330 15.06 16.82 47.05
CA MET A 330 14.45 17.79 47.98
C MET A 330 13.51 17.13 48.99
N LEU A 331 12.69 16.16 48.56
CA LEU A 331 11.85 15.38 49.46
C LEU A 331 12.67 14.56 50.45
N LEU A 332 13.77 13.93 50.01
CA LEU A 332 14.67 13.21 50.91
C LEU A 332 15.41 14.13 51.90
N TRP A 333 15.68 15.38 51.54
CA TRP A 333 16.30 16.37 52.43
C TRP A 333 15.31 16.98 53.43
N SER A 334 14.04 17.12 53.05
CA SER A 334 12.98 17.63 53.95
C SER A 334 12.45 16.57 54.92
N LEU A 335 12.56 15.28 54.61
CA LEU A 335 12.15 14.18 55.49
C LEU A 335 12.86 14.18 56.87
N PRO A 336 14.20 14.25 56.98
CA PRO A 336 14.88 14.26 58.27
C PRO A 336 14.68 15.56 59.06
N SER A 337 14.43 16.70 58.39
CA SER A 337 14.11 17.96 59.05
C SER A 337 12.67 18.01 59.58
N LEU A 338 11.73 17.30 58.94
CA LEU A 338 10.37 17.10 59.46
C LEU A 338 10.33 16.09 60.62
N LEU A 339 11.16 15.05 60.58
CA LEU A 339 11.26 14.03 61.64
C LEU A 339 11.98 14.52 62.91
N LEU A 340 12.73 15.63 62.81
CA LEU A 340 13.34 16.34 63.94
C LEU A 340 12.43 17.43 64.53
N ALA A 341 11.32 17.76 63.85
CA ALA A 341 10.32 18.75 64.28
C ALA A 341 9.05 18.12 64.88
N LEU A 342 8.96 16.78 64.87
CA LEU A 342 7.98 15.94 65.57
C LEU A 342 8.68 15.29 66.78
#